data_AF-A0A7X1BL77-F1
#
_entry.id   AF-A0A7X1BL77-F1
#
_cell.length_a   1.000
_cell.length_b   1.000
_cell.length_c   1.000
_cell.angle_alpha   90.00
_cell.angle_beta   90.00
_cell.angle_gamma   90.00
#
_symmetry.space_group_name_H-M   'P 1'
#
loop_
_entity.id
_entity.type
_entity.pdbx_description
1 polymer ?
#
loop_
_entity_poly.entity_id
_entity_poly.type
_entity_poly.pdbx_seq_one_letter_code
_entity_poly.pdbx_strand_id
1 'polypeptide(L)'
;MDWQGIPFKLIETDSLHRTFLNVSHIPDIVIQTGFSWDSLISGLVAGAIPAIVAVIAMRSNSKNIQDERRHQLELANKNITTQIVSASRQVWINDLREAAASYMGAVTCTVNALNFMCVEIASGKGTSDFYIKQFNEQSNAKRELGLLTSKIGLLLNPEEESSKRAIKALEKIRRFLLRERAMDELISFDELEPLALELRQSIYAVVKNEWRKVKNDNP
;
A
#
# COMPACT_ATOMS: atom_id res chain seq x y z
N MET A 1 -46.38 -113.42 -60.59
CA MET A 1 -45.20 -113.07 -59.76
C MET A 1 -44.00 -113.54 -60.54
N ASP A 2 -43.42 -112.61 -61.30
CA ASP A 2 -42.25 -112.84 -62.15
C ASP A 2 -41.09 -111.99 -61.62
N TRP A 3 -39.95 -112.67 -61.39
CA TRP A 3 -38.71 -112.52 -62.17
C TRP A 3 -38.37 -111.08 -62.62
N GLN A 4 -37.16 -110.56 -62.40
CA GLN A 4 -35.99 -110.88 -63.23
C GLN A 4 -34.71 -110.39 -62.55
N GLY A 5 -33.72 -111.27 -62.48
CA GLY A 5 -32.42 -111.00 -61.85
C GLY A 5 -31.41 -110.29 -62.76
N ILE A 6 -30.31 -111.01 -62.99
CA ILE A 6 -29.08 -110.70 -63.75
C ILE A 6 -28.05 -109.75 -63.06
N PRO A 7 -26.74 -109.83 -63.42
CA PRO A 7 -25.70 -110.47 -62.59
C PRO A 7 -24.39 -109.63 -62.52
N PHE A 8 -23.32 -110.18 -61.95
CA PHE A 8 -21.99 -109.54 -61.91
C PHE A 8 -21.08 -110.04 -63.03
N LYS A 9 -20.28 -109.13 -63.61
CA LYS A 9 -18.97 -109.44 -64.21
C LYS A 9 -17.97 -108.29 -64.00
N LEU A 10 -16.73 -108.72 -63.82
CA LEU A 10 -15.50 -107.98 -63.61
C LEU A 10 -15.01 -107.26 -64.89
N ILE A 11 -14.42 -106.09 -64.66
CA ILE A 11 -13.38 -105.39 -65.46
C ILE A 11 -13.85 -104.48 -66.62
N GLU A 12 -13.24 -103.28 -66.57
CA GLU A 12 -12.99 -102.27 -67.60
C GLU A 12 -14.01 -101.13 -67.87
N THR A 13 -13.60 -99.98 -67.30
CA THR A 13 -13.51 -98.63 -67.87
C THR A 13 -14.78 -97.82 -68.19
N ASP A 14 -14.72 -96.61 -67.62
CA ASP A 14 -15.47 -95.40 -67.93
C ASP A 14 -16.96 -95.36 -67.63
N SER A 15 -17.29 -94.72 -66.49
CA SER A 15 -17.88 -93.38 -66.55
C SER A 15 -18.14 -92.82 -65.14
N LEU A 16 -17.46 -91.69 -64.86
CA LEU A 16 -17.96 -90.49 -64.20
C LEU A 16 -19.30 -90.62 -63.43
N HIS A 17 -19.28 -90.32 -62.12
CA HIS A 17 -19.92 -89.14 -61.51
C HIS A 17 -19.60 -89.12 -60.00
N ARG A 18 -18.59 -88.36 -59.59
CA ARG A 18 -18.80 -87.07 -58.90
C ARG A 18 -19.74 -87.16 -57.69
N THR A 19 -19.21 -87.49 -56.52
CA THR A 19 -19.64 -86.80 -55.28
C THR A 19 -18.53 -85.85 -54.88
N PHE A 20 -18.46 -84.76 -55.63
CA PHE A 20 -17.74 -83.56 -55.21
C PHE A 20 -18.56 -82.97 -54.06
N LEU A 21 -18.09 -83.10 -52.81
CA LEU A 21 -18.41 -82.10 -51.80
C LEU A 21 -17.59 -80.86 -52.17
N ASN A 22 -18.12 -80.14 -53.17
CA ASN A 22 -17.64 -78.86 -53.60
C ASN A 22 -18.00 -77.86 -52.49
N VAL A 23 -17.11 -77.67 -51.53
CA VAL A 23 -17.09 -76.43 -50.74
C VAL A 23 -16.62 -75.34 -51.70
N SER A 24 -17.53 -74.90 -52.58
CA SER A 24 -17.26 -73.94 -53.65
C SER A 24 -17.21 -72.50 -53.16
N HIS A 25 -17.24 -72.32 -51.85
CA HIS A 25 -17.11 -71.03 -51.21
C HIS A 25 -16.22 -71.22 -49.98
N ILE A 26 -14.93 -70.97 -50.18
CA ILE A 26 -14.16 -70.36 -49.11
C ILE A 26 -14.91 -69.05 -48.86
N PRO A 27 -15.47 -68.80 -47.66
CA PRO A 27 -16.17 -67.55 -47.43
C PRO A 27 -15.17 -66.45 -47.76
N ASP A 28 -15.54 -65.53 -48.64
CA ASP A 28 -14.76 -64.33 -48.81
C ASP A 28 -14.58 -63.76 -47.41
N ILE A 29 -13.35 -63.79 -46.91
CA ILE A 29 -12.98 -63.01 -45.75
C ILE A 29 -13.00 -61.59 -46.28
N VAL A 30 -14.20 -61.04 -46.37
CA VAL A 30 -14.39 -59.61 -46.42
C VAL A 30 -13.81 -59.19 -45.09
N ILE A 31 -12.55 -58.76 -45.10
CA ILE A 31 -12.00 -57.95 -44.04
C ILE A 31 -12.84 -56.67 -44.15
N GLN A 32 -14.05 -56.71 -43.61
CA GLN A 32 -14.75 -55.52 -43.17
C GLN A 32 -13.82 -55.01 -42.08
N THR A 33 -12.86 -54.19 -42.49
CA THR A 33 -12.18 -53.33 -41.55
C THR A 33 -13.31 -52.67 -40.79
N GLY A 34 -13.53 -53.05 -39.53
CA GLY A 34 -14.51 -52.43 -38.62
C GLY A 34 -14.15 -50.97 -38.31
N PHE A 35 -13.39 -50.36 -39.21
CA PHE A 35 -12.88 -49.02 -39.21
C PHE A 35 -13.93 -48.16 -39.90
N SER A 36 -14.92 -47.77 -39.11
CA SER A 36 -15.92 -46.79 -39.50
C SER A 36 -15.23 -45.43 -39.63
N TRP A 37 -14.86 -45.08 -40.86
CA TRP A 37 -14.34 -43.75 -41.19
C TRP A 37 -15.31 -42.65 -40.75
N ASP A 38 -16.61 -42.92 -40.82
CA ASP A 38 -17.65 -42.00 -40.36
C ASP A 38 -17.59 -41.76 -38.85
N SER A 39 -17.37 -42.80 -38.03
CA SER A 39 -17.20 -42.65 -36.58
C SER A 39 -15.91 -41.93 -36.22
N LEU A 40 -14.83 -42.16 -36.97
CA LEU A 40 -13.55 -41.52 -36.71
C LEU A 40 -13.59 -40.03 -37.09
N ILE A 41 -14.14 -39.69 -38.26
CA ILE A 41 -14.32 -38.30 -38.72
C ILE A 41 -15.32 -37.57 -37.81
N SER A 42 -16.43 -38.22 -37.43
CA SER A 42 -17.40 -37.71 -36.46
C SER A 42 -16.74 -37.39 -35.11
N GLY A 43 -15.96 -38.32 -34.55
CA GLY A 43 -15.23 -38.09 -33.30
C GLY A 43 -14.19 -36.97 -33.41
N LEU A 44 -13.50 -36.87 -34.55
CA LEU A 44 -12.52 -35.81 -34.82
C LEU A 44 -13.20 -34.45 -34.90
N VAL A 45 -14.33 -34.34 -35.60
CA VAL A 45 -15.11 -33.09 -35.73
C VAL A 45 -15.77 -32.73 -34.39
N ALA A 46 -16.35 -33.71 -33.71
CA ALA A 46 -16.99 -33.53 -32.40
C ALA A 46 -15.99 -33.10 -31.31
N GLY A 47 -14.72 -33.52 -31.39
CA GLY A 47 -13.65 -33.06 -30.51
C GLY A 47 -13.01 -31.74 -30.93
N ALA A 48 -12.90 -31.48 -32.25
CA ALA A 48 -12.25 -30.29 -32.79
C ALA A 48 -13.05 -29.00 -32.51
N ILE A 49 -14.38 -29.03 -32.63
CA ILE A 49 -15.21 -27.84 -32.40
C ILE A 49 -15.08 -27.33 -30.96
N PRO A 50 -15.26 -28.17 -29.90
CA PRO A 50 -15.06 -27.74 -28.51
C PRO A 50 -13.62 -27.27 -28.23
N ALA A 51 -12.62 -27.91 -28.82
CA ALA A 51 -11.22 -27.52 -28.65
C ALA A 51 -10.94 -26.13 -29.22
N ILE A 52 -11.47 -25.81 -30.41
CA ILE A 52 -11.34 -24.50 -31.04
C ILE A 52 -12.03 -23.42 -30.18
N VAL A 53 -13.27 -23.68 -29.73
CA VAL A 53 -14.00 -22.75 -28.86
C VAL A 53 -13.26 -22.52 -27.54
N ALA A 54 -12.71 -23.58 -26.94
CA ALA A 54 -11.90 -23.48 -25.72
C ALA A 54 -10.65 -22.61 -25.93
N VAL A 55 -9.91 -22.78 -27.04
CA VAL A 55 -8.74 -21.96 -27.35
C VAL A 55 -9.11 -20.50 -27.55
N ILE A 56 -10.21 -20.21 -28.25
CA ILE A 56 -10.70 -18.84 -28.44
C ILE A 56 -11.08 -18.21 -27.10
N ALA A 57 -11.83 -18.94 -26.27
CA ALA A 57 -12.23 -18.50 -24.93
C ALA A 57 -11.01 -18.26 -24.02
N MET A 58 -10.04 -19.17 -24.00
CA MET A 58 -8.80 -19.04 -23.23
C MET A 58 -7.98 -17.83 -23.68
N ARG A 59 -7.89 -17.56 -24.98
CA ARG A 59 -7.17 -16.39 -25.51
C ARG A 59 -7.87 -15.08 -25.16
N SER A 60 -9.21 -15.04 -25.23
CA SER A 60 -9.99 -13.88 -24.81
C SER A 60 -9.88 -13.64 -23.30
N ASN A 61 -9.98 -14.70 -22.50
CA ASN A 61 -9.90 -14.63 -21.05
C ASN A 61 -8.49 -14.23 -20.58
N SER A 62 -7.44 -14.73 -21.24
CA SER A 62 -6.05 -14.37 -20.92
C SER A 62 -5.78 -12.88 -21.12
N LYS A 63 -6.37 -12.26 -22.16
CA LYS A 63 -6.27 -10.81 -22.37
C LYS A 63 -7.00 -10.03 -21.27
N ASN A 64 -8.25 -10.40 -20.97
CA ASN A 64 -9.02 -9.75 -19.91
C ASN A 64 -8.31 -9.87 -18.54
N ILE A 65 -7.76 -11.05 -18.21
CA ILE A 65 -7.01 -11.28 -16.98
C ILE A 65 -5.74 -10.41 -16.91
N GLN A 66 -5.04 -10.21 -18.02
CA GLN A 66 -3.86 -9.34 -18.03
C GLN A 66 -4.22 -7.87 -17.80
N ASP A 67 -5.30 -7.40 -18.41
CA ASP A 67 -5.77 -6.02 -18.24
C ASP A 67 -6.31 -5.79 -16.82
N GLU A 68 -7.06 -6.76 -16.27
CA GLU A 68 -7.52 -6.75 -14.88
C GLU A 68 -6.34 -6.71 -13.89
N ARG A 69 -5.30 -7.55 -14.10
CA ARG A 69 -4.10 -7.53 -13.25
C ARG A 69 -3.37 -6.21 -13.33
N ARG A 70 -3.27 -5.60 -14.51
CA ARG A 70 -2.64 -4.28 -14.67
C ARG A 70 -3.42 -3.22 -13.89
N HIS A 71 -4.75 -3.25 -13.96
CA HIS A 71 -5.58 -2.32 -13.21
C HIS A 71 -5.45 -2.55 -11.69
N GLN A 72 -5.44 -3.80 -11.23
CA GLN A 72 -5.20 -4.13 -9.82
C GLN A 72 -3.83 -3.69 -9.33
N LEU A 73 -2.78 -3.86 -10.14
CA LEU A 73 -1.43 -3.38 -9.81
C LEU A 73 -1.38 -1.84 -9.72
N GLU A 74 -2.06 -1.15 -10.64
CA GLU A 74 -2.14 0.31 -10.60
C GLU A 74 -2.87 0.81 -9.35
N LEU A 75 -4.01 0.20 -9.02
CA LEU A 75 -4.77 0.50 -7.80
C LEU A 75 -3.96 0.18 -6.54
N ALA A 76 -3.29 -0.97 -6.49
CA ALA A 76 -2.44 -1.35 -5.37
C ALA A 76 -1.27 -0.37 -5.19
N ASN A 77 -0.60 0.03 -6.28
CA ASN A 77 0.48 1.01 -6.21
C ASN A 77 -0.01 2.39 -5.75
N LYS A 78 -1.18 2.83 -6.22
CA LYS A 78 -1.80 4.08 -5.76
C LYS A 78 -2.14 4.01 -4.27
N ASN A 79 -2.73 2.91 -3.81
CA ASN A 79 -3.07 2.71 -2.40
C ASN A 79 -1.82 2.66 -1.52
N ILE A 80 -0.77 1.93 -1.92
CA ILE A 80 0.49 1.86 -1.18
C ILE A 80 1.12 3.26 -1.08
N THR A 81 1.20 4.00 -2.19
CA THR A 81 1.77 5.36 -2.21
C THR A 81 0.99 6.30 -1.29
N THR A 82 -0.35 6.23 -1.34
CA THR A 82 -1.26 7.02 -0.50
C THR A 82 -1.09 6.70 0.99
N GLN A 83 -0.95 5.42 1.34
CA GLN A 83 -0.68 4.99 2.72
C GLN A 83 0.68 5.49 3.20
N ILE A 84 1.72 5.38 2.38
CA ILE A 84 3.07 5.87 2.71
C ILE A 84 3.05 7.39 2.93
N VAL A 85 2.40 8.15 2.05
CA VAL A 85 2.26 9.60 2.19
C VAL A 85 1.48 9.96 3.46
N SER A 86 0.38 9.27 3.74
CA SER A 86 -0.42 9.47 4.95
C SER A 86 0.38 9.20 6.22
N ALA A 87 1.16 8.11 6.25
CA ALA A 87 2.05 7.77 7.36
C ALA A 87 3.15 8.85 7.55
N SER A 88 3.79 9.30 6.47
CA SER A 88 4.78 10.38 6.50
C SER A 88 4.19 11.69 7.04
N ARG A 89 2.97 12.06 6.62
CA ARG A 89 2.26 13.24 7.15
C ARG A 89 1.95 13.10 8.65
N GLN A 90 1.56 11.92 9.12
CA GLN A 90 1.31 11.69 10.55
C GLN A 90 2.58 11.87 11.39
N VAL A 91 3.72 11.35 10.92
CA VAL A 91 5.03 11.56 11.56
C VAL A 91 5.36 13.05 11.63
N TRP A 92 5.25 13.75 10.50
CA TRP A 92 5.49 15.20 10.45
C TRP A 92 4.56 15.99 11.40
N ILE A 93 3.29 15.63 11.51
CA ILE A 93 2.34 16.26 12.44
C ILE A 93 2.79 16.07 13.88
N ASN A 94 3.24 14.87 14.24
CA ASN A 94 3.70 14.57 15.59
C ASN A 94 5.00 15.34 15.91
N ASP A 95 5.94 15.37 14.97
CA ASP A 95 7.19 16.13 15.11
C ASP A 95 6.94 17.63 15.33
N LEU A 96 5.97 18.21 14.62
CA LEU A 96 5.59 19.61 14.78
C LEU A 96 4.95 19.87 16.16
N ARG A 97 4.07 18.97 16.63
CA ARG A 97 3.44 19.08 17.95
C ARG A 97 4.47 18.98 19.07
N GLU A 98 5.38 18.03 18.97
CA GLU A 98 6.44 17.83 19.95
C GLU A 98 7.38 19.04 19.97
N ALA A 99 7.84 19.51 18.81
CA ALA A 99 8.68 20.71 18.73
C ALA A 99 8.00 21.95 19.33
N ALA A 100 6.70 22.15 19.06
CA ALA A 100 5.93 23.25 19.64
C ALA A 100 5.74 23.12 21.16
N ALA A 101 5.52 21.90 21.67
CA ALA A 101 5.40 21.64 23.10
C ALA A 101 6.73 21.91 23.82
N SER A 102 7.85 21.38 23.29
CA SER A 102 9.18 21.64 23.82
C SER A 102 9.52 23.13 23.76
N TYR A 103 9.08 23.85 22.72
CA TYR A 103 9.30 25.29 22.61
C TYR A 103 8.62 26.02 23.77
N MET A 104 7.36 25.70 24.06
CA MET A 104 6.64 26.27 25.20
C MET A 104 7.27 25.91 26.55
N GLY A 105 7.83 24.71 26.67
CA GLY A 105 8.62 24.30 27.84
C GLY A 105 9.85 25.19 28.04
N ALA A 106 10.64 25.40 26.98
CA ALA A 106 11.83 26.24 27.00
C ALA A 106 11.49 27.73 27.26
N VAL A 107 10.34 28.23 26.78
CA VAL A 107 9.82 29.57 27.11
C VAL A 107 9.58 29.68 28.61
N THR A 108 8.87 28.71 29.19
CA THR A 108 8.54 28.68 30.62
C THR A 108 9.80 28.60 31.48
N CYS A 109 10.76 27.76 31.09
CA CYS A 109 12.05 27.66 31.77
C CYS A 109 12.81 29.00 31.73
N THR A 110 12.84 29.66 30.57
CA THR A 110 13.49 30.96 30.41
C THR A 110 12.89 32.03 31.33
N VAL A 111 11.55 32.08 31.42
CA VAL A 111 10.82 33.03 32.29
C VAL A 111 11.07 32.74 33.77
N ASN A 112 11.00 31.47 34.18
CA ASN A 112 11.27 31.09 35.56
C ASN A 112 12.71 31.42 35.97
N ALA A 113 13.70 31.06 35.14
CA ALA A 113 15.10 31.38 35.41
C ALA A 113 15.33 32.89 35.51
N LEU A 114 14.72 33.68 34.62
CA LEU A 114 14.73 35.15 34.69
C LEU A 114 14.17 35.67 36.00
N ASN A 115 12.98 35.20 36.40
CA ASN A 115 12.33 35.66 37.62
C ASN A 115 13.14 35.29 38.86
N PHE A 116 13.70 34.08 38.94
CA PHE A 116 14.57 33.68 40.04
C PHE A 116 15.85 34.53 40.12
N MET A 117 16.46 34.86 38.97
CA MET A 117 17.60 35.77 38.95
C MET A 117 17.24 37.17 39.46
N CYS A 118 16.09 37.72 39.05
CA CYS A 118 15.63 39.04 39.52
C CYS A 118 15.43 39.06 41.04
N VAL A 119 14.83 38.02 41.61
CA VAL A 119 14.63 37.88 43.06
C VAL A 119 15.96 37.82 43.82
N GLU A 120 16.95 37.09 43.29
CA GLU A 120 18.29 37.02 43.90
C GLU A 120 19.02 38.36 43.84
N ILE A 121 18.94 39.07 42.70
CA ILE A 121 19.52 40.41 42.55
C ILE A 121 18.86 41.38 43.55
N ALA A 122 17.53 41.37 43.65
CA ALA A 122 16.79 42.20 44.60
C ALA A 122 17.14 41.88 46.06
N SER A 123 17.54 40.64 46.35
CA SER A 123 18.01 40.19 47.66
C SER A 123 19.50 40.49 47.93
N GLY A 124 20.19 41.17 47.00
CA GLY A 124 21.62 41.47 47.11
C GLY A 124 22.54 40.28 46.87
N LYS A 125 22.03 39.17 46.32
CA LYS A 125 22.74 37.90 46.09
C LYS A 125 23.04 37.64 44.61
N GLY A 126 23.20 38.69 43.81
CA GLY A 126 23.45 38.61 42.36
C GLY A 126 24.75 37.92 41.93
N THR A 127 25.55 37.40 42.87
CA THR A 127 26.75 36.60 42.62
C THR A 127 26.71 35.25 43.33
N SER A 128 25.53 34.82 43.82
CA SER A 128 25.37 33.52 44.48
C SER A 128 25.53 32.37 43.49
N ASP A 129 25.93 31.19 44.00
CA ASP A 129 25.96 29.97 43.18
C ASP A 129 24.59 29.65 42.57
N PHE A 130 23.51 30.01 43.28
CA PHE A 130 22.16 29.86 42.79
C PHE A 130 21.88 30.80 41.61
N TYR A 131 22.28 32.08 41.69
CA TYR A 131 22.19 33.02 40.58
C TYR A 131 22.94 32.50 39.34
N ILE A 132 24.19 32.06 39.52
CA ILE A 132 25.01 31.50 38.43
C ILE A 132 24.34 30.27 37.81
N LYS A 133 23.75 29.39 38.64
CA LYS A 133 22.97 28.25 38.17
C LYS A 133 21.78 28.68 37.31
N GLN A 134 20.99 29.67 37.75
CA GLN A 134 19.85 30.17 36.99
C GLN A 134 20.27 30.87 35.70
N PHE A 135 21.38 31.59 35.70
CA PHE A 135 21.95 32.19 34.50
C PHE A 135 22.34 31.14 33.45
N ASN A 136 22.97 30.04 33.88
CA ASN A 136 23.30 28.93 33.00
C ASN A 136 22.05 28.23 32.47
N GLU A 137 21.04 28.02 33.32
CA GLU A 137 19.76 27.44 32.91
C GLU A 137 19.05 28.32 31.88
N GLN A 138 19.01 29.63 32.10
CA GLN A 138 18.47 30.59 31.15
C GLN A 138 19.21 30.54 29.80
N SER A 139 20.53 30.47 29.83
CA SER A 139 21.36 30.39 28.62
C SER A 139 21.09 29.10 27.83
N ASN A 140 20.95 27.97 28.53
CA ASN A 140 20.58 26.69 27.92
C ASN A 140 19.18 26.73 27.31
N ALA A 141 18.19 27.25 28.03
CA ALA A 141 16.82 27.39 27.56
C ALA A 141 16.74 28.32 26.33
N LYS A 142 17.49 29.43 26.31
CA LYS A 142 17.57 30.32 25.14
C LYS A 142 18.19 29.63 23.91
N ARG A 143 19.22 28.82 24.09
CA ARG A 143 19.81 28.02 23.01
C ARG A 143 18.78 27.03 22.46
N GLU A 144 18.05 26.35 23.34
CA GLU A 144 16.99 25.42 22.96
C GLU A 144 15.84 26.12 22.21
N LEU A 145 15.42 27.31 22.67
CA LEU A 145 14.46 28.15 21.95
C LEU A 145 14.92 28.47 20.53
N GLY A 146 16.19 28.82 20.34
CA GLY A 146 16.77 29.07 19.01
C GLY A 146 16.72 27.84 18.10
N LEU A 147 17.06 26.67 18.63
CA LEU A 147 16.99 25.39 17.92
C LEU A 147 15.55 25.04 17.53
N LEU A 148 14.62 25.15 18.47
CA LEU A 148 13.21 24.80 18.25
C LEU A 148 12.52 25.79 17.32
N THR A 149 12.86 27.08 17.38
CA THR A 149 12.38 28.07 16.40
C THR A 149 12.79 27.68 14.98
N SER A 150 14.07 27.32 14.80
CA SER A 150 14.58 26.86 13.50
C SER A 150 13.90 25.56 13.06
N LYS A 151 13.77 24.57 13.96
CA LYS A 151 13.11 23.29 13.67
C LYS A 151 11.66 23.50 13.23
N ILE A 152 10.88 24.28 13.97
CA ILE A 152 9.49 24.58 13.62
C ILE A 152 9.45 25.34 12.28
N GLY A 153 10.32 26.33 12.08
CA GLY A 153 10.42 27.07 10.82
C GLY A 153 10.69 26.16 9.61
N LEU A 154 11.53 25.13 9.75
CA LEU A 154 11.83 24.16 8.70
C LEU A 154 10.69 23.15 8.45
N LEU A 155 9.92 22.83 9.49
CA LEU A 155 8.76 21.94 9.35
C LEU A 155 7.60 22.64 8.65
N LEU A 156 7.47 23.96 8.81
CA LEU A 156 6.36 24.74 8.27
C LEU A 156 6.60 25.16 6.82
N ASN A 157 5.55 25.06 5.99
CA ASN A 157 5.59 25.59 4.62
C ASN A 157 5.41 27.13 4.63
N PRO A 158 6.39 27.93 4.18
CA PRO A 158 6.31 29.40 4.22
C PRO A 158 5.24 30.00 3.32
N GLU A 159 4.73 29.27 2.34
CA GLU A 159 3.70 29.77 1.42
C GLU A 159 2.30 29.74 2.05
N GLU A 160 2.06 28.86 3.03
CA GLU A 160 0.75 28.71 3.67
C GLU A 160 0.49 29.79 4.71
N GLU A 161 -0.68 30.45 4.64
CA GLU A 161 -1.08 31.51 5.58
C GLU A 161 -1.18 31.03 7.05
N SER A 162 -1.53 29.76 7.28
CA SER A 162 -1.50 29.17 8.63
C SER A 162 -0.08 29.09 9.19
N SER A 163 0.88 28.73 8.35
CA SER A 163 2.29 28.61 8.72
C SER A 163 2.92 29.98 8.98
N LYS A 164 2.63 30.99 8.13
CA LYS A 164 3.08 32.38 8.35
C LYS A 164 2.60 32.92 9.70
N ARG A 165 1.35 32.64 10.08
CA ARG A 165 0.81 33.02 11.40
C ARG A 165 1.56 32.35 12.55
N ALA A 166 1.84 31.06 12.44
CA ALA A 166 2.63 30.34 13.46
C ALA A 166 4.05 30.91 13.60
N ILE A 167 4.74 31.18 12.50
CA ILE A 167 6.07 31.81 12.49
C ILE A 167 6.01 33.20 13.14
N LYS A 168 5.00 34.01 12.82
CA LYS A 168 4.83 35.34 13.43
C LYS A 168 4.57 35.25 14.93
N ALA A 169 3.82 34.25 15.39
CA ALA A 169 3.58 34.02 16.82
C ALA A 169 4.86 33.60 17.55
N LEU A 170 5.69 32.73 16.96
CA LEU A 170 7.02 32.39 17.48
C LEU A 170 7.89 33.65 17.65
N GLU A 171 7.95 34.50 16.63
CA GLU A 171 8.74 35.73 16.68
C GLU A 171 8.20 36.77 17.68
N LYS A 172 6.89 36.77 17.97
CA LYS A 172 6.34 37.60 19.04
C LYS A 172 6.83 37.12 20.40
N ILE A 173 6.77 35.82 20.68
CA ILE A 173 7.29 35.24 21.94
C ILE A 173 8.79 35.49 22.06
N ARG A 174 9.55 35.26 20.99
CA ARG A 174 10.99 35.51 20.97
C ARG A 174 11.32 36.96 21.29
N ARG A 175 10.64 37.92 20.67
CA ARG A 175 10.83 39.36 20.97
C ARG A 175 10.43 39.71 22.40
N PHE A 176 9.35 39.12 22.92
CA PHE A 176 8.93 39.30 24.30
C PHE A 176 10.00 38.84 25.32
N LEU A 177 10.66 37.71 25.04
CA LEU A 177 11.72 37.15 25.89
C LEU A 177 13.06 37.88 25.75
N LEU A 178 13.34 38.48 24.59
CA LEU A 178 14.60 39.18 24.31
C LEU A 178 14.53 40.69 24.55
N ARG A 179 13.36 41.24 24.92
CA ARG A 179 13.24 42.67 25.24
C ARG A 179 14.18 43.01 26.39
N GLU A 180 14.86 44.16 26.30
CA GLU A 180 15.61 44.70 27.44
C GLU A 180 14.62 44.96 28.58
N ARG A 181 14.97 44.50 29.78
CA ARG A 181 14.20 44.67 31.01
C ARG A 181 15.12 45.16 32.10
N ALA A 182 14.58 45.89 33.06
CA ALA A 182 15.32 46.22 34.26
C ALA A 182 15.64 44.93 35.04
N MET A 183 16.78 44.92 35.75
CA MET A 183 17.29 43.73 36.47
C MET A 183 16.38 43.27 37.63
N ASP A 184 15.40 44.09 38.01
CA ASP A 184 14.40 43.88 39.05
C ASP A 184 12.98 43.65 38.50
N GLU A 185 12.78 43.69 37.18
CA GLU A 185 11.47 43.52 36.55
C GLU A 185 11.12 42.04 36.37
N LEU A 186 10.22 41.54 37.22
CA LEU A 186 9.65 40.21 37.07
C LEU A 186 8.74 40.12 35.84
N ILE A 187 8.81 38.99 35.16
CA ILE A 187 7.92 38.65 34.06
C ILE A 187 6.69 37.95 34.61
N SER A 188 5.51 38.57 34.47
CA SER A 188 4.24 37.89 34.75
C SER A 188 3.90 36.87 33.66
N PHE A 189 3.44 35.69 34.07
CA PHE A 189 2.89 34.70 33.15
C PHE A 189 1.62 35.17 32.45
N ASP A 190 0.88 36.13 33.03
CA ASP A 190 -0.31 36.71 32.39
C ASP A 190 0.03 37.48 31.12
N GLU A 191 1.24 38.05 31.02
CA GLU A 191 1.73 38.70 29.79
C GLU A 191 2.10 37.67 28.71
N LEU A 192 2.50 36.46 29.12
CA LEU A 192 2.92 35.39 28.23
C LEU A 192 1.73 34.58 27.69
N GLU A 193 0.70 34.36 28.52
CA GLU A 193 -0.49 33.57 28.19
C GLU A 193 -1.13 33.93 26.84
N PRO A 194 -1.40 35.21 26.50
CA PRO A 194 -1.99 35.55 25.20
C PRO A 194 -1.07 35.19 24.01
N LEU A 195 0.25 35.32 24.18
CA LEU A 195 1.23 34.95 23.14
C LEU A 195 1.32 33.43 22.97
N ALA A 196 1.32 32.70 24.08
CA ALA A 196 1.27 31.24 24.12
C ALA A 196 0.00 30.70 23.45
N LEU A 197 -1.14 31.32 23.74
CA LEU A 197 -2.43 30.99 23.15
C LEU A 197 -2.42 31.22 21.63
N GLU A 198 -1.90 32.35 21.15
CA GLU A 198 -1.78 32.67 19.73
C GLU A 198 -0.92 31.61 18.99
N LEU A 199 0.22 31.23 19.56
CA LEU A 199 1.08 30.19 18.99
C LEU A 199 0.34 28.84 18.93
N ARG A 200 -0.27 28.43 20.04
CA ARG A 200 -1.02 27.16 20.14
C ARG A 200 -2.13 27.09 19.11
N GLN A 201 -2.92 28.15 18.95
CA GLN A 201 -3.99 28.21 17.96
C GLN A 201 -3.45 28.16 16.54
N SER A 202 -2.34 28.84 16.26
CA SER A 202 -1.71 28.86 14.94
C SER A 202 -1.15 27.49 14.56
N ILE A 203 -0.44 26.82 15.47
CA ILE A 203 0.06 25.45 15.27
C ILE A 203 -1.10 24.47 15.10
N TYR A 204 -2.16 24.59 15.91
CA TYR A 204 -3.34 23.74 15.77
C TYR A 204 -4.02 23.92 14.41
N ALA A 205 -4.08 25.14 13.87
CA ALA A 205 -4.64 25.41 12.55
C ALA A 205 -3.82 24.73 11.44
N VAL A 206 -2.48 24.81 11.49
CA VAL A 206 -1.59 24.09 10.57
C VAL A 206 -1.84 22.59 10.63
N VAL A 207 -1.80 22.02 11.84
CA VAL A 207 -2.01 20.59 12.06
C VAL A 207 -3.39 20.14 11.58
N LYS A 208 -4.44 20.92 11.83
CA LYS A 208 -5.82 20.59 11.40
C LYS A 208 -5.95 20.59 9.87
N ASN A 209 -5.27 21.52 9.19
CA ASN A 209 -5.26 21.55 7.73
C ASN A 209 -4.57 20.31 7.16
N GLU A 210 -3.45 19.90 7.73
CA GLU A 210 -2.73 18.69 7.33
C GLU A 210 -3.52 17.40 7.63
N TRP A 211 -4.19 17.33 8.77
CA TRP A 211 -5.10 16.23 9.09
C TRP A 211 -6.25 16.08 8.09
N ARG A 212 -6.77 17.18 7.54
CA ARG A 212 -7.81 17.12 6.50
C ARG A 212 -7.26 16.55 5.20
N LYS A 213 -6.03 16.90 4.82
CA LYS A 213 -5.36 16.32 3.63
C LYS A 213 -5.22 14.80 3.79
N VAL A 214 -4.73 14.33 4.95
CA VAL A 214 -4.61 12.89 5.27
C VAL A 214 -5.95 12.15 5.19
N LYS A 215 -7.05 12.76 5.68
CA LYS A 215 -8.38 12.12 5.64
C LYS A 215 -8.99 12.08 4.24
N ASN A 216 -8.76 13.11 3.43
CA ASN A 216 -9.26 13.14 2.06
C ASN A 216 -8.47 12.23 1.13
N ASP A 217 -7.20 11.96 1.45
CA ASP A 217 -6.34 11.06 0.69
C ASP A 217 -6.64 9.57 0.98
N ASN A 218 -7.27 9.21 2.10
CA ASN A 218 -7.76 7.85 2.39
C ASN A 218 -9.26 7.71 2.03
N PRO A 219 -9.63 7.19 0.85
CA PRO A 219 -11.02 6.85 0.53
C PRO A 219 -11.57 5.71 1.38
#